data_AF-A0A7U7KGM0-F1
#
_entry.id   AF-A0A7U7KGM0-F1
#
_cell.length_a   1.000
_cell.length_b   1.000
_cell.length_c   1.000
_cell.angle_alpha   90.00
_cell.angle_beta   90.00
_cell.angle_gamma   90.00
#
_symmetry.space_group_name_H-M   'P 1'
#
loop_
_entity.id
_entity.type
_entity.pdbx_description
1 polymer ?
#
loop_
_entity_poly.entity_id
_entity_poly.type
_entity_poly.pdbx_seq_one_letter_code
_entity_poly.pdbx_strand_id
1 'polypeptide(L)'
;MKNFYTLEEVLSASDEPLSLLDIIDYCRRSMLHPCVYLDGNLVCIEETREHHSEDKRDYPEHVVEAKWHVPFQGYVFSQDLIEQLRSKNQTFNLLKIDQIISQYSEIPLNEPELNQSLHVYERRYDDDVKDFFWIRDMKDEEYKGIEYSKKEIVFHIEELKRINFNDPDKRKFDALRREYNHEEYKHLLFSKPSFSIHEAASIVSMNNPLFVEVYRDQPNFVKYFQHYLHSYNLISSWSEDGILGESEMIPAELLKETLKKNKILIQSFNAHLIIMEEGNLTVEHKRINEQNEEIERLRETIKNLNTQIEQLQSEQSLEPVKSYNLLDLILDSTDNERYAPDLAYAIQLWESVYVTNPKSGKHSNKANIWIKNNTPYSGDRDDTYTRRLRDITSPLIGWHDDRKKLLINN
;
A
#
# COMPACT_ATOMS: atom_id res chain seq x y z
N MET A 1 -17.62 26.93 19.12
CA MET A 1 -18.28 26.32 17.94
C MET A 1 -17.26 25.45 17.22
N LYS A 2 -17.67 24.32 16.63
CA LYS A 2 -16.76 23.45 15.86
C LYS A 2 -16.45 24.12 14.51
N ASN A 3 -15.18 24.36 14.20
CA ASN A 3 -14.75 25.05 12.98
C ASN A 3 -14.36 24.10 11.84
N PHE A 4 -14.11 22.82 12.14
CA PHE A 4 -13.71 21.81 11.17
C PHE A 4 -14.62 20.59 11.27
N TYR A 5 -14.99 20.03 10.13
CA TYR A 5 -15.88 18.87 10.03
C TYR A 5 -15.18 17.74 9.29
N THR A 6 -15.35 16.51 9.76
CA THR A 6 -14.78 15.33 9.09
C THR A 6 -15.51 15.06 7.78
N LEU A 7 -14.88 14.28 6.89
CA LEU A 7 -15.55 13.82 5.68
C LEU A 7 -16.90 13.14 5.97
N GLU A 8 -16.98 12.30 6.99
CA GLU A 8 -18.23 11.60 7.37
C GLU A 8 -19.34 12.58 7.80
N GLU A 9 -18.98 13.62 8.56
CA GLU A 9 -19.91 14.67 8.97
C GLU A 9 -20.38 15.51 7.78
N VAL A 10 -19.48 15.83 6.85
CA VAL A 10 -19.84 16.57 5.63
C VAL A 10 -20.76 15.73 4.73
N LEU A 11 -20.47 14.43 4.57
CA LEU A 11 -21.30 13.53 3.76
C LEU A 11 -22.72 13.36 4.32
N SER A 12 -22.88 13.54 5.64
CA SER A 12 -24.16 13.47 6.35
C SER A 12 -24.83 14.82 6.59
N ALA A 13 -24.23 15.92 6.11
CA ALA A 13 -24.72 17.28 6.37
C ALA A 13 -25.95 17.71 5.55
N SER A 14 -26.30 16.96 4.50
CA SER A 14 -27.41 17.27 3.59
C SER A 14 -28.60 16.32 3.75
N ASP A 15 -29.78 16.78 3.30
CA ASP A 15 -31.04 16.03 3.41
C ASP A 15 -31.01 14.69 2.63
N GLU A 16 -30.16 14.60 1.60
CA GLU A 16 -29.80 13.37 0.91
C GLU A 16 -28.30 13.14 1.09
N PRO A 17 -27.83 11.88 1.27
CA PRO A 17 -26.41 11.63 1.51
C PRO A 17 -25.57 12.09 0.32
N LEU A 18 -24.65 13.02 0.56
CA LEU A 18 -23.63 13.40 -0.42
C LEU A 18 -22.76 12.18 -0.71
N SER A 19 -22.35 12.03 -1.96
CA SER A 19 -21.35 11.03 -2.32
C SER A 19 -19.94 11.60 -2.15
N LEU A 20 -18.97 10.70 -1.98
CA LEU A 20 -17.55 11.07 -2.00
C LEU A 20 -17.15 11.79 -3.31
N LEU A 21 -17.80 11.46 -4.43
CA LEU A 21 -17.54 12.10 -5.71
C LEU A 21 -17.96 13.57 -5.72
N ASP A 22 -19.05 13.91 -5.05
CA ASP A 22 -19.54 15.29 -4.96
C ASP A 22 -18.55 16.16 -4.18
N ILE A 23 -18.04 15.65 -3.05
CA ILE A 23 -17.01 16.34 -2.25
C ILE A 23 -15.75 16.58 -3.09
N ILE A 24 -15.30 15.56 -3.84
CA ILE A 24 -14.11 15.70 -4.69
C ILE A 24 -14.33 16.71 -5.82
N ASP A 25 -15.54 16.80 -6.39
CA ASP A 25 -15.87 17.84 -7.38
C ASP A 25 -15.73 19.24 -6.78
N TYR A 26 -16.25 19.46 -5.56
CA TYR A 26 -16.08 20.72 -4.85
C TYR A 26 -14.61 21.04 -4.58
N CYS A 27 -13.80 20.04 -4.21
CA CYS A 27 -12.37 20.24 -4.00
C CYS A 27 -11.64 20.63 -5.29
N ARG A 28 -11.93 19.95 -6.40
CA ARG A 28 -11.32 20.25 -7.71
C ARG A 28 -11.69 21.62 -8.26
N ARG A 29 -12.83 22.16 -7.82
CA ARG A 29 -13.29 23.51 -8.16
C ARG A 29 -12.78 24.58 -7.18
N SER A 30 -11.88 24.21 -6.26
CA SER A 30 -11.34 25.08 -5.20
C SER A 30 -12.43 25.70 -4.32
N MET A 31 -13.57 25.01 -4.17
CA MET A 31 -14.66 25.43 -3.29
C MET A 31 -14.52 24.83 -1.89
N LEU A 32 -13.83 23.69 -1.78
CA LEU A 32 -13.45 23.03 -0.53
C LEU A 32 -11.96 22.72 -0.55
N HIS A 33 -11.27 22.96 0.55
CA HIS A 33 -9.88 22.58 0.72
C HIS A 33 -9.80 21.49 1.80
N PRO A 34 -9.65 20.21 1.43
CA PRO A 34 -9.45 19.15 2.42
C PRO A 34 -8.18 19.46 3.18
N CYS A 35 -8.20 19.46 4.50
CA CYS A 35 -7.05 19.82 5.30
C CYS A 35 -6.81 18.82 6.41
N VAL A 36 -5.57 18.76 6.87
CA VAL A 36 -5.17 17.93 8.00
C VAL A 36 -4.58 18.82 9.08
N TYR A 37 -4.77 18.42 10.33
CA TYR A 37 -4.16 19.11 11.45
C TYR A 37 -2.68 18.78 11.49
N LEU A 38 -1.88 19.82 11.69
CA LEU A 38 -0.44 19.78 11.75
C LEU A 38 0.02 20.27 13.12
N ASP A 39 0.86 19.47 13.78
CA ASP A 39 1.69 19.88 14.93
C ASP A 39 3.12 19.39 14.66
N GLY A 40 3.95 20.30 14.16
CA GLY A 40 5.25 19.94 13.63
C GLY A 40 6.09 21.15 13.27
N ASN A 41 7.07 20.94 12.40
CA ASN A 41 7.89 22.00 11.85
C ASN A 41 7.44 22.30 10.42
N LEU A 42 7.17 23.58 10.16
CA LEU A 42 7.00 24.10 8.82
C LEU A 42 8.35 24.62 8.33
N VAL A 43 8.78 24.16 7.16
CA VAL A 43 10.08 24.46 6.57
C VAL A 43 9.89 25.04 5.19
N CYS A 44 10.50 26.19 4.93
CA CYS A 44 10.55 26.79 3.61
C CYS A 44 11.82 26.35 2.89
N ILE A 45 11.65 25.68 1.77
CA ILE A 45 12.72 25.14 0.94
C ILE A 45 12.81 25.95 -0.34
N GLU A 46 14.01 26.38 -0.68
CA GLU A 46 14.36 26.92 -1.99
C GLU A 46 15.10 25.85 -2.79
N GLU A 47 14.66 25.62 -4.02
CA GLU A 47 15.36 24.77 -4.96
C GLU A 47 16.10 25.63 -5.97
N THR A 48 17.43 25.51 -6.00
CA THR A 48 18.28 26.16 -6.99
C THR A 48 19.00 25.12 -7.85
N ARG A 49 19.36 25.52 -9.06
CA ARG A 49 20.17 24.72 -9.98
C ARG A 49 21.49 25.44 -10.16
N GLU A 50 22.55 24.92 -9.56
CA GLU A 50 23.86 25.53 -9.60
C GLU A 50 24.81 24.74 -10.51
N HIS A 51 25.50 25.44 -11.40
CA HIS A 51 26.61 24.87 -12.16
C HIS A 51 27.91 25.19 -11.43
N HIS A 52 28.42 24.22 -10.69
CA HIS A 52 29.71 24.34 -10.00
C HIS A 52 30.92 24.03 -10.90
N SER A 53 30.69 23.69 -12.18
CA SER A 53 31.70 23.32 -13.15
C SER A 53 32.00 24.44 -14.15
N GLU A 54 33.28 24.66 -14.46
CA GLU A 54 33.71 25.52 -15.57
C GLU A 54 33.33 24.92 -16.94
N ASP A 55 33.06 23.61 -17.00
CA ASP A 55 32.57 22.93 -18.20
C ASP A 55 31.04 23.02 -18.28
N LYS A 56 30.55 23.82 -19.24
CA LYS A 56 29.11 24.02 -19.51
C LYS A 56 28.36 22.74 -19.91
N ARG A 57 29.04 21.61 -20.05
CA ARG A 57 28.46 20.28 -20.34
C ARG A 57 28.13 19.48 -19.08
N ASP A 58 28.62 19.88 -17.91
CA ASP A 58 28.23 19.24 -16.66
C ASP A 58 26.80 19.65 -16.28
N TYR A 59 26.01 18.67 -15.81
CA TYR A 59 24.64 18.92 -15.38
C TYR A 59 24.64 19.85 -14.15
N PRO A 60 23.68 20.79 -14.07
CA PRO A 60 23.55 21.62 -12.88
C PRO A 60 23.17 20.71 -11.71
N GLU A 61 23.88 20.86 -10.60
CA GLU A 61 23.52 20.17 -9.37
C GLU A 61 22.22 20.79 -8.83
N HIS A 62 21.27 19.95 -8.46
CA HIS A 62 20.07 20.37 -7.75
C HIS A 62 20.46 20.63 -6.30
N VAL A 63 20.46 21.90 -5.92
CA VAL A 63 20.72 22.35 -4.56
C VAL A 63 19.39 22.66 -3.90
N VAL A 64 19.15 22.05 -2.75
CA VAL A 64 17.94 22.24 -1.96
C VAL A 64 18.35 22.87 -0.63
N GLU A 65 17.93 24.09 -0.39
CA GLU A 65 18.31 24.87 0.80
C GLU A 65 17.06 25.27 1.58
N ALA A 66 17.07 25.07 2.90
CA ALA A 66 16.01 25.62 3.74
C ALA A 66 16.31 27.08 4.10
N LYS A 67 15.38 27.98 3.79
CA LYS A 67 15.52 29.41 4.09
C LYS A 67 15.13 29.75 5.51
N TRP A 68 14.10 29.09 6.01
CA TRP A 68 13.63 29.25 7.38
C TRP A 68 12.80 28.03 7.78
N HIS A 69 12.71 27.82 9.09
CA HIS A 69 11.83 26.84 9.68
C HIS A 69 11.18 27.43 10.93
N VAL A 70 9.97 26.98 11.23
CA VAL A 70 9.23 27.41 12.41
C VAL A 70 8.38 26.26 12.97
N PRO A 71 8.27 26.14 14.30
CA PRO A 71 7.23 25.31 14.89
C PRO A 71 5.85 25.82 14.45
N PHE A 72 5.02 24.92 13.95
CA PHE A 72 3.72 25.25 13.41
C PHE A 72 2.64 24.35 14.01
N GLN A 73 1.53 24.99 14.39
CA GLN A 73 0.30 24.31 14.79
C GLN A 73 -0.86 24.91 14.03
N GLY A 74 -1.66 24.09 13.35
CA GLY A 74 -2.76 24.58 12.51
C GLY A 74 -3.25 23.58 11.49
N TYR A 75 -4.10 24.03 10.56
CA TYR A 75 -4.60 23.19 9.47
C TYR A 75 -3.97 23.61 8.15
N VAL A 76 -3.51 22.62 7.38
CA VAL A 76 -2.82 22.80 6.10
C VAL A 76 -3.50 22.01 4.99
N PHE A 77 -3.42 22.54 3.78
CA PHE A 77 -3.91 21.94 2.56
C PHE A 77 -2.74 21.59 1.63
N SER A 78 -2.86 20.41 1.01
CA SER A 78 -2.03 19.94 -0.09
C SER A 78 -2.96 19.34 -1.15
N GLN A 79 -2.67 19.58 -2.43
CA GLN A 79 -3.45 19.04 -3.56
C GLN A 79 -3.54 17.51 -3.52
N ASP A 80 -2.49 16.86 -3.02
CA ASP A 80 -2.42 15.39 -2.89
C ASP A 80 -3.58 14.84 -2.02
N LEU A 81 -4.07 15.63 -1.06
CA LEU A 81 -5.21 15.26 -0.20
C LEU A 81 -6.46 14.96 -1.03
N ILE A 82 -6.68 15.65 -2.15
CA ILE A 82 -7.84 15.44 -3.02
C ILE A 82 -7.78 14.05 -3.66
N GLU A 83 -6.60 13.61 -4.08
CA GLU A 83 -6.42 12.27 -4.67
C GLU A 83 -6.52 11.17 -3.61
N GLN A 84 -5.97 11.43 -2.43
CA GLN A 84 -5.95 10.51 -1.30
C GLN A 84 -7.35 10.24 -0.73
N LEU A 85 -8.31 11.17 -0.89
CA LEU A 85 -9.73 10.92 -0.61
C LEU A 85 -10.29 9.69 -1.36
N ARG A 86 -9.76 9.35 -2.54
CA ARG A 86 -10.19 8.15 -3.30
C ARG A 86 -9.41 6.89 -2.95
N SER A 87 -8.23 7.05 -2.36
CA SER A 87 -7.33 5.93 -2.10
C SER A 87 -7.94 4.95 -1.08
N LYS A 88 -7.62 3.67 -1.27
CA LYS A 88 -7.94 2.58 -0.35
C LYS A 88 -6.96 2.54 0.84
N ASN A 89 -5.81 3.20 0.72
CA ASN A 89 -4.84 3.29 1.81
C ASN A 89 -5.46 4.06 2.97
N GLN A 90 -5.11 3.65 4.19
CA GLN A 90 -5.63 4.28 5.40
C GLN A 90 -4.71 5.37 5.93
N THR A 91 -3.40 5.26 5.67
CA THR A 91 -2.37 6.20 6.10
C THR A 91 -1.58 6.76 4.93
N PHE A 92 -1.11 7.98 5.09
CA PHE A 92 -0.38 8.76 4.09
C PHE A 92 0.66 9.63 4.79
N ASN A 93 1.68 10.05 4.05
CA ASN A 93 2.68 11.00 4.54
C ASN A 93 2.49 12.34 3.83
N LEU A 94 2.30 13.40 4.62
CA LEU A 94 2.27 14.76 4.12
C LEU A 94 3.69 15.32 4.17
N LEU A 95 4.25 15.63 3.00
CA LEU A 95 5.58 16.25 2.91
C LEU A 95 5.50 17.70 2.45
N LYS A 96 4.70 17.98 1.42
CA LYS A 96 4.57 19.30 0.80
C LYS A 96 3.18 19.88 1.07
N ILE A 97 3.13 21.18 1.34
CA ILE A 97 1.87 21.91 1.50
C ILE A 97 1.76 23.02 0.47
N ASP A 98 0.53 23.26 0.01
CA ASP A 98 0.21 24.31 -0.96
C ASP A 98 -0.38 25.54 -0.26
N GLN A 99 -1.11 25.35 0.84
CA GLN A 99 -1.77 26.44 1.53
C GLN A 99 -1.94 26.19 3.03
N ILE A 100 -1.86 27.26 3.81
CA ILE A 100 -2.19 27.28 5.23
C ILE A 100 -3.65 27.73 5.37
N ILE A 101 -4.49 26.87 5.94
CA ILE A 101 -5.93 27.12 6.11
C ILE A 101 -6.20 27.85 7.43
N SER A 102 -5.51 27.43 8.49
CA SER A 102 -5.55 28.13 9.77
C SER A 102 -4.25 27.94 10.53
N GLN A 103 -3.87 28.97 11.26
CA GLN A 103 -2.68 28.98 12.08
C GLN A 103 -3.08 29.26 13.53
N TYR A 104 -2.58 28.42 14.44
CA TYR A 104 -2.75 28.56 15.88
C TYR A 104 -1.45 28.89 16.60
N SER A 105 -0.29 28.67 15.96
CA SER A 105 0.98 29.17 16.46
C SER A 105 1.03 30.70 16.41
N GLU A 106 1.56 31.34 17.45
CA GLU A 106 1.69 32.81 17.52
C GLU A 106 2.87 33.35 16.68
N ILE A 107 3.64 32.46 16.04
CA ILE A 107 4.85 32.80 15.29
C ILE A 107 4.46 33.29 13.89
N PRO A 108 4.78 34.54 13.51
CA PRO A 108 4.47 35.03 12.17
C PRO A 108 5.22 34.21 11.10
N LEU A 109 4.54 33.94 9.99
CA LEU A 109 5.11 33.23 8.86
C LEU A 109 5.54 34.19 7.77
N ASN A 110 6.71 33.91 7.18
CA ASN A 110 7.14 34.61 5.98
C ASN A 110 6.41 34.01 4.77
N GLU A 111 6.00 34.86 3.83
CA GLU A 111 5.47 34.36 2.56
C GLU A 111 6.62 33.77 1.72
N PRO A 112 6.46 32.56 1.16
CA PRO A 112 7.48 31.97 0.29
C PRO A 112 7.60 32.74 -1.03
N GLU A 113 8.82 32.88 -1.52
CA GLU A 113 9.11 33.44 -2.85
C GLU A 113 8.73 32.45 -3.98
N LEU A 114 8.78 32.90 -5.24
CA LEU A 114 8.31 32.14 -6.40
C LEU A 114 9.00 30.77 -6.60
N ASN A 115 10.27 30.66 -6.18
CA ASN A 115 11.10 29.45 -6.26
C ASN A 115 11.15 28.69 -4.92
N GLN A 116 10.33 29.09 -3.95
CA GLN A 116 10.28 28.48 -2.63
C GLN A 116 9.01 27.65 -2.48
N SER A 117 9.11 26.60 -1.67
CA SER A 117 8.01 25.71 -1.37
C SER A 117 7.97 25.36 0.11
N LEU A 118 6.78 25.04 0.60
CA LEU A 118 6.55 24.77 2.01
C LEU A 118 6.46 23.26 2.24
N HIS A 119 7.27 22.79 3.17
CA HIS A 119 7.39 21.40 3.56
C HIS A 119 7.11 21.22 5.05
N VAL A 120 6.68 20.03 5.44
CA VAL A 120 6.33 19.72 6.82
C VAL A 120 7.07 18.49 7.31
N TYR A 121 7.52 18.58 8.55
CA TYR A 121 8.26 17.51 9.22
C TYR A 121 7.79 17.37 10.65
N GLU A 122 7.96 16.18 11.20
CA GLU A 122 7.71 15.94 12.62
C GLU A 122 8.48 16.94 13.50
N ARG A 123 7.94 17.20 14.69
CA ARG A 123 8.51 18.16 15.61
C ARG A 123 9.88 17.68 16.12
N ARG A 124 10.95 18.38 15.71
CA ARG A 124 12.34 18.21 16.18
C ARG A 124 12.86 19.50 16.81
N TYR A 125 13.86 19.42 17.68
CA TYR A 125 14.44 20.57 18.38
C TYR A 125 15.31 21.42 17.43
N ASP A 126 15.44 22.72 17.69
CA ASP A 126 16.10 23.70 16.79
C ASP A 126 17.52 23.32 16.34
N ASP A 127 18.29 22.63 17.18
CA ASP A 127 19.66 22.20 16.86
C ASP A 127 19.65 21.04 15.85
N ASP A 128 18.71 20.10 15.96
CA ASP A 128 18.52 18.99 15.02
C ASP A 128 18.02 19.48 13.65
N VAL A 129 17.30 20.60 13.65
CA VAL A 129 16.83 21.25 12.42
C VAL A 129 17.97 22.01 11.74
N LYS A 130 18.87 22.66 12.47
CA LYS A 130 20.05 23.33 11.88
C LYS A 130 21.07 22.37 11.27
N ASP A 131 21.29 21.20 11.89
CA ASP A 131 22.16 20.14 11.35
C ASP A 131 21.51 19.40 10.15
N PHE A 132 20.21 19.58 9.93
CA PHE A 132 19.41 19.05 8.81
C PHE A 132 19.77 19.68 7.44
N PHE A 133 20.48 20.81 7.42
CA PHE A 133 20.45 21.77 6.30
C PHE A 133 21.64 21.76 5.33
N TRP A 134 22.49 20.72 5.36
CA TRP A 134 23.54 20.52 4.35
C TRP A 134 23.21 19.27 3.52
N ILE A 135 22.46 19.42 2.43
CA ILE A 135 21.94 18.26 1.70
C ILE A 135 22.89 17.84 0.58
N ARG A 136 23.63 16.76 0.84
CA ARG A 136 24.04 15.78 -0.18
C ARG A 136 23.28 14.44 -0.08
N ASP A 137 22.53 14.21 1.00
CA ASP A 137 21.95 12.89 1.33
C ASP A 137 20.44 12.91 1.60
N MET A 138 19.62 13.48 0.70
CA MET A 138 18.15 13.25 0.69
C MET A 138 17.73 11.79 0.36
N LYS A 139 18.66 10.83 0.48
CA LYS A 139 18.40 9.39 0.26
C LYS A 139 18.05 8.62 1.54
N ASP A 140 18.12 9.25 2.72
CA ASP A 140 17.87 8.54 3.97
C ASP A 140 16.36 8.38 4.28
N GLU A 141 16.02 7.19 4.77
CA GLU A 141 14.68 6.80 5.23
C GLU A 141 14.16 7.63 6.43
N GLU A 142 14.99 8.53 6.96
CA GLU A 142 14.72 9.40 8.12
C GLU A 142 13.92 10.68 7.77
N TYR A 143 13.71 10.96 6.48
CA TYR A 143 13.04 12.17 5.98
C TYR A 143 11.58 11.93 5.57
N LYS A 144 10.86 11.15 6.38
CA LYS A 144 9.42 10.93 6.15
C LYS A 144 8.65 12.17 6.61
N GLY A 145 7.77 12.67 5.76
CA GLY A 145 6.80 13.70 6.12
C GLY A 145 5.89 13.22 7.26
N ILE A 146 4.88 14.02 7.61
CA ILE A 146 4.02 13.69 8.73
C ILE A 146 3.00 12.64 8.33
N GLU A 147 2.98 11.52 9.06
CA GLU A 147 1.99 10.48 8.85
C GLU A 147 0.62 10.94 9.37
N TYR A 148 -0.42 10.73 8.58
CA TYR A 148 -1.79 10.95 8.98
C TYR A 148 -2.71 9.91 8.34
N SER A 149 -3.87 9.73 8.95
CA SER A 149 -4.92 8.86 8.49
C SER A 149 -5.95 9.61 7.66
N LYS A 150 -6.61 8.89 6.75
CA LYS A 150 -7.74 9.41 5.96
C LYS A 150 -8.86 10.01 6.81
N LYS A 151 -9.03 9.53 8.06
CA LYS A 151 -10.06 10.00 8.99
C LYS A 151 -9.76 11.38 9.57
N GLU A 152 -8.50 11.81 9.51
CA GLU A 152 -8.06 13.12 10.00
C GLU A 152 -8.22 14.22 8.95
N ILE A 153 -8.64 13.88 7.73
CA ILE A 153 -9.00 14.86 6.71
C ILE A 153 -10.31 15.54 7.09
N VAL A 154 -10.26 16.86 7.21
CA VAL A 154 -11.38 17.71 7.62
C VAL A 154 -11.57 18.91 6.67
N PHE A 155 -12.71 19.58 6.81
CA PHE A 155 -13.12 20.73 5.99
C PHE A 155 -13.52 21.90 6.87
N HIS A 156 -13.14 23.12 6.48
CA HIS A 156 -13.41 24.31 7.26
C HIS A 156 -14.87 24.78 7.14
N ILE A 157 -15.48 25.20 8.24
CA ILE A 157 -16.90 25.58 8.32
C ILE A 157 -17.27 26.75 7.40
N GLU A 158 -16.35 27.69 7.20
CA GLU A 158 -16.64 28.85 6.34
C GLU A 158 -16.78 28.46 4.87
N GLU A 159 -16.03 27.45 4.42
CA GLU A 159 -16.15 26.91 3.06
C GLU A 159 -17.47 26.15 2.91
N LEU A 160 -17.77 25.29 3.89
CA LEU A 160 -19.02 24.53 3.93
C LEU A 160 -20.26 25.43 3.90
N LYS A 161 -20.24 26.56 4.63
CA LYS A 161 -21.35 27.54 4.63
C LYS A 161 -21.55 28.24 3.29
N ARG A 162 -20.53 28.34 2.45
CA ARG A 162 -20.63 28.94 1.10
C ARG A 162 -21.26 27.98 0.10
N ILE A 163 -21.36 26.70 0.43
CA ILE A 163 -21.90 25.66 -0.44
C ILE A 163 -23.35 25.39 -0.05
N ASN A 164 -24.26 25.60 -1.01
CA ASN A 164 -25.61 25.11 -0.87
C ASN A 164 -25.68 23.64 -1.30
N PHE A 165 -25.46 22.72 -0.35
CA PHE A 165 -25.57 21.27 -0.61
C PHE A 165 -26.98 20.83 -1.03
N ASN A 166 -27.98 21.67 -0.76
CA ASN A 166 -29.38 21.41 -1.12
C ASN A 166 -29.83 22.20 -2.36
N ASP A 167 -28.91 22.68 -3.20
CA ASP A 167 -29.25 23.36 -4.46
C ASP A 167 -29.99 22.37 -5.40
N PRO A 168 -31.30 22.57 -5.64
CA PRO A 168 -32.11 21.62 -6.42
C PRO A 168 -31.69 21.58 -7.89
N ASP A 169 -31.13 22.66 -8.42
CA ASP A 169 -30.60 22.69 -9.79
C ASP A 169 -29.29 21.92 -9.87
N LYS A 170 -28.45 21.99 -8.83
CA LYS A 170 -27.24 21.17 -8.74
C LYS A 170 -27.57 19.69 -8.59
N ARG A 171 -28.57 19.33 -7.79
CA ARG A 171 -29.03 17.94 -7.67
C ARG A 171 -29.48 17.35 -9.02
N LYS A 172 -30.25 18.11 -9.80
CA LYS A 172 -30.65 17.71 -11.17
C LYS A 172 -29.44 17.55 -12.08
N PHE A 173 -28.48 18.48 -12.01
CA PHE A 173 -27.23 18.39 -12.75
C PHE A 173 -26.42 17.14 -12.40
N ASP A 174 -26.22 16.86 -11.10
CA ASP A 174 -25.39 15.74 -10.64
C ASP A 174 -26.07 14.38 -10.87
N ALA A 175 -27.40 14.32 -10.80
CA ALA A 175 -28.17 13.13 -11.18
C ALA A 175 -27.99 12.83 -12.68
N LEU A 176 -28.18 13.82 -13.54
CA LEU A 176 -28.00 13.67 -14.97
C LEU A 176 -26.54 13.39 -15.32
N ARG A 177 -25.57 14.04 -14.68
CA ARG A 177 -24.14 13.78 -14.88
C ARG A 177 -23.80 12.31 -14.63
N ARG A 178 -24.38 11.68 -13.59
CA ARG A 178 -24.15 10.27 -13.27
C ARG A 178 -24.64 9.33 -14.37
N GLU A 179 -25.75 9.63 -15.04
CA GLU A 179 -26.26 8.85 -16.17
C GLU A 179 -25.30 8.85 -17.37
N TYR A 180 -24.45 9.87 -17.49
CA TYR A 180 -23.51 10.03 -18.61
C TYR A 180 -22.04 9.86 -18.20
N ASN A 181 -21.74 9.64 -16.92
CA ASN A 181 -20.36 9.52 -16.41
C ASN A 181 -19.85 8.08 -16.47
N HIS A 182 -19.76 7.53 -17.68
CA HIS A 182 -19.15 6.24 -17.93
C HIS A 182 -17.74 6.43 -18.46
N GLU A 183 -16.69 6.07 -17.70
CA GLU A 183 -15.28 6.18 -18.11
C GLU A 183 -14.99 5.56 -19.50
N GLU A 184 -15.84 4.63 -19.94
CA GLU A 184 -15.85 4.05 -21.29
C GLU A 184 -15.90 5.08 -22.42
N TYR A 185 -16.54 6.25 -22.23
CA TYR A 185 -16.59 7.29 -23.26
C TYR A 185 -15.18 7.77 -23.64
N LYS A 186 -14.23 7.78 -22.69
CA LYS A 186 -12.85 8.21 -22.93
C LYS A 186 -12.11 7.25 -23.84
N HIS A 187 -12.31 5.94 -23.68
CA HIS A 187 -11.69 4.94 -24.56
C HIS A 187 -12.12 5.15 -26.02
N LEU A 188 -13.41 5.36 -26.24
CA LEU A 188 -13.95 5.62 -27.57
C LEU A 188 -13.48 6.98 -28.11
N LEU A 189 -13.58 8.04 -27.30
CA LEU A 189 -13.22 9.39 -27.69
C LEU A 189 -11.71 9.49 -28.02
N PHE A 190 -10.83 9.05 -27.12
CA PHE A 190 -9.38 9.20 -27.28
C PHE A 190 -8.80 8.35 -28.42
N SER A 191 -9.55 7.36 -28.91
CA SER A 191 -9.19 6.53 -30.06
C SER A 191 -9.52 7.14 -31.42
N LYS A 192 -10.25 8.27 -31.46
CA LYS A 192 -10.63 8.92 -32.71
C LYS A 192 -9.41 9.50 -33.44
N PRO A 193 -9.37 9.43 -34.78
CA PRO A 193 -8.29 10.01 -35.58
C PRO A 193 -8.34 11.54 -35.66
N SER A 194 -9.52 12.13 -35.48
CA SER A 194 -9.74 13.58 -35.50
C SER A 194 -10.92 13.98 -34.62
N PHE A 195 -10.95 15.26 -34.25
CA PHE A 195 -11.88 15.84 -33.28
C PHE A 195 -12.53 17.10 -33.79
N SER A 196 -13.82 17.28 -33.51
CA SER A 196 -14.43 18.60 -33.55
C SER A 196 -13.89 19.49 -32.42
N ILE A 197 -14.05 20.80 -32.53
CA ILE A 197 -13.73 21.75 -31.45
C ILE A 197 -14.45 21.37 -30.16
N HIS A 198 -15.72 20.97 -30.26
CA HIS A 198 -16.52 20.51 -29.14
C HIS A 198 -15.90 19.30 -28.42
N GLU A 199 -15.46 18.30 -29.17
CA GLU A 199 -14.82 17.10 -28.62
C GLU A 199 -13.44 17.43 -28.03
N ALA A 200 -12.62 18.21 -28.72
CA ALA A 200 -11.33 18.66 -28.22
C ALA A 200 -11.48 19.44 -26.90
N ALA A 201 -12.44 20.36 -26.81
CA ALA A 201 -12.77 21.09 -25.59
C ALA A 201 -13.27 20.15 -24.47
N SER A 202 -14.01 19.11 -24.82
CA SER A 202 -14.48 18.09 -23.87
C SER A 202 -13.32 17.23 -23.36
N ILE A 203 -12.33 16.92 -24.19
CA ILE A 203 -11.09 16.23 -23.78
C ILE A 203 -10.32 17.10 -22.79
N VAL A 204 -10.07 18.37 -23.12
CA VAL A 204 -9.32 19.30 -22.25
C VAL A 204 -10.02 19.54 -20.92
N SER A 205 -11.35 19.68 -20.94
CA SER A 205 -12.15 19.91 -19.73
C SER A 205 -12.54 18.62 -18.99
N MET A 206 -12.13 17.45 -19.50
CA MET A 206 -12.47 16.13 -18.95
C MET A 206 -13.98 15.90 -18.77
N ASN A 207 -14.78 16.42 -19.71
CA ASN A 207 -16.23 16.22 -19.76
C ASN A 207 -16.61 15.20 -20.83
N ASN A 208 -17.72 14.50 -20.63
CA ASN A 208 -18.33 13.70 -21.69
C ASN A 208 -18.98 14.66 -22.71
N PRO A 209 -18.56 14.66 -23.99
CA PRO A 209 -19.12 15.57 -25.00
C PRO A 209 -20.64 15.42 -25.14
N LEU A 210 -21.17 14.19 -25.05
CA LEU A 210 -22.62 13.96 -25.12
C LEU A 210 -23.36 14.59 -23.93
N PHE A 211 -22.77 14.55 -22.74
CA PHE A 211 -23.35 15.18 -21.56
C PHE A 211 -23.38 16.70 -21.69
N VAL A 212 -22.31 17.29 -22.23
CA VAL A 212 -22.25 18.73 -22.51
C VAL A 212 -23.34 19.15 -23.48
N GLU A 213 -23.57 18.39 -24.56
CA GLU A 213 -24.65 18.66 -25.52
C GLU A 213 -26.04 18.57 -24.88
N VAL A 214 -26.32 17.50 -24.12
CA VAL A 214 -27.62 17.32 -23.45
C VAL A 214 -27.90 18.44 -22.43
N TYR A 215 -26.88 18.96 -21.77
CA TYR A 215 -27.03 20.02 -20.78
C TYR A 215 -26.91 21.44 -21.35
N ARG A 216 -26.55 21.61 -22.64
CA ARG A 216 -26.22 22.92 -23.24
C ARG A 216 -27.32 23.95 -23.06
N ASP A 217 -28.58 23.54 -23.22
CA ASP A 217 -29.74 24.44 -23.20
C ASP A 217 -30.25 24.76 -21.79
N GLN A 218 -29.62 24.22 -20.76
CA GLN A 218 -30.04 24.48 -19.38
C GLN A 218 -29.57 25.87 -18.91
N PRO A 219 -30.39 26.63 -18.16
CA PRO A 219 -30.05 27.99 -17.74
C PRO A 219 -28.78 28.07 -16.88
N ASN A 220 -28.42 26.98 -16.20
CA ASN A 220 -27.23 26.86 -15.38
C ASN A 220 -26.02 26.25 -16.12
N PHE A 221 -26.05 26.11 -17.45
CA PHE A 221 -24.95 25.54 -18.24
C PHE A 221 -23.63 26.28 -17.97
N VAL A 222 -23.64 27.61 -18.08
CA VAL A 222 -22.45 28.44 -17.84
C VAL A 222 -21.90 28.26 -16.43
N LYS A 223 -22.76 28.06 -15.43
CA LYS A 223 -22.36 27.84 -14.02
C LYS A 223 -21.62 26.51 -13.84
N TYR A 224 -22.02 25.45 -14.56
CA TYR A 224 -21.49 24.10 -14.35
C TYR A 224 -20.41 23.68 -15.36
N PHE A 225 -20.37 24.30 -16.53
CA PHE A 225 -19.43 23.97 -17.61
C PHE A 225 -18.38 25.07 -17.86
N GLN A 226 -18.00 25.83 -16.82
CA GLN A 226 -17.00 26.92 -16.95
C GLN A 226 -15.68 26.43 -17.56
N HIS A 227 -15.15 25.29 -17.08
CA HIS A 227 -13.91 24.73 -17.63
C HIS A 227 -14.07 24.31 -19.09
N TYR A 228 -15.19 23.68 -19.44
CA TYR A 228 -15.50 23.35 -20.83
C TYR A 228 -15.57 24.61 -21.71
N LEU A 229 -16.21 25.69 -21.24
CA LEU A 229 -16.31 26.96 -21.98
C LEU A 229 -14.94 27.59 -22.20
N HIS A 230 -14.07 27.62 -21.17
CA HIS A 230 -12.70 28.11 -21.32
C HIS A 230 -11.90 27.25 -22.31
N SER A 231 -12.00 25.92 -22.21
CA SER A 231 -11.37 24.99 -23.15
C SER A 231 -11.88 25.19 -24.57
N TYR A 232 -13.18 25.38 -24.74
CA TYR A 232 -13.80 25.63 -26.04
C TYR A 232 -13.24 26.89 -26.68
N ASN A 233 -13.23 28.00 -25.95
CA ASN A 233 -12.69 29.26 -26.44
C ASN A 233 -11.19 29.16 -26.78
N LEU A 234 -10.41 28.44 -25.97
CA LEU A 234 -9.00 28.21 -26.23
C LEU A 234 -8.77 27.42 -27.52
N ILE A 235 -9.47 26.29 -27.69
CA ILE A 235 -9.37 25.47 -28.90
C ILE A 235 -9.88 26.23 -30.13
N SER A 236 -10.99 26.98 -30.01
CA SER A 236 -11.49 27.84 -31.08
C SER A 236 -10.45 28.87 -31.51
N SER A 237 -9.81 29.58 -30.58
CA SER A 237 -8.74 30.53 -30.88
C SER A 237 -7.57 29.86 -31.61
N TRP A 238 -7.13 28.68 -31.17
CA TRP A 238 -6.08 27.95 -31.89
C TRP A 238 -6.49 27.48 -33.28
N SER A 239 -7.77 27.16 -33.48
CA SER A 239 -8.31 26.83 -34.80
C SER A 239 -8.36 28.05 -35.71
N GLU A 240 -8.80 29.20 -35.20
CA GLU A 240 -8.88 30.48 -35.93
C GLU A 240 -7.49 30.99 -36.33
N ASP A 241 -6.49 30.80 -35.46
CA ASP A 241 -5.09 31.15 -35.72
C ASP A 241 -4.36 30.13 -36.60
N GLY A 242 -5.04 29.08 -37.06
CA GLY A 242 -4.46 28.02 -37.91
C GLY A 242 -3.46 27.09 -37.21
N ILE A 243 -3.32 27.17 -35.89
CA ILE A 243 -2.41 26.34 -35.08
C ILE A 243 -2.83 24.87 -35.15
N LEU A 244 -4.15 24.61 -35.21
CA LEU A 244 -4.73 23.26 -35.31
C LEU A 244 -4.98 22.81 -36.76
N GLY A 245 -4.38 23.50 -37.72
CA GLY A 245 -4.55 23.25 -39.15
C GLY A 245 -5.80 23.92 -39.74
N GLU A 246 -5.90 23.88 -41.07
CA GLU A 246 -7.01 24.52 -41.83
C GLU A 246 -8.24 23.60 -42.00
N SER A 247 -8.19 22.38 -41.45
CA SER A 247 -9.29 21.43 -41.56
C SER A 247 -10.39 21.75 -40.54
N GLU A 248 -11.65 21.51 -40.94
CA GLU A 248 -12.81 21.61 -40.04
C GLU A 248 -12.72 20.63 -38.84
N MET A 249 -11.95 19.55 -39.00
CA MET A 249 -11.68 18.56 -37.96
C MET A 249 -10.20 18.61 -37.55
N ILE A 250 -9.95 18.69 -36.24
CA ILE A 250 -8.62 18.75 -35.66
C ILE A 250 -7.99 17.36 -35.65
N PRO A 251 -6.84 17.13 -36.32
CA PRO A 251 -6.15 15.85 -36.25
C PRO A 251 -5.70 15.51 -34.82
N ALA A 252 -5.84 14.25 -34.41
CA ALA A 252 -5.56 13.83 -33.04
C ALA A 252 -4.11 14.09 -32.61
N GLU A 253 -3.13 13.75 -33.46
CA GLU A 253 -1.71 13.97 -33.17
C GLU A 253 -1.36 15.46 -33.03
N LEU A 254 -1.91 16.30 -33.91
CA LEU A 254 -1.70 17.75 -33.85
C LEU A 254 -2.27 18.35 -32.56
N LEU A 255 -3.44 17.89 -32.12
CA LEU A 255 -4.02 18.30 -30.83
C LEU A 255 -3.11 17.88 -29.67
N LYS A 256 -2.65 16.63 -29.63
CA LYS A 256 -1.76 16.12 -28.57
C LYS A 256 -0.47 16.93 -28.46
N GLU A 257 0.18 17.20 -29.59
CA GLU A 257 1.41 18.00 -29.66
C GLU A 257 1.19 19.45 -29.24
N THR A 258 0.10 20.07 -29.71
CA THR A 258 -0.24 21.45 -29.36
C THR A 258 -0.52 21.58 -27.87
N LEU A 259 -1.26 20.64 -27.28
CA LEU A 259 -1.51 20.59 -25.84
C LEU A 259 -0.20 20.41 -25.06
N LYS A 260 0.69 19.51 -25.50
CA LYS A 260 2.01 19.31 -24.88
C LYS A 260 2.84 20.61 -24.91
N LYS A 261 2.92 21.27 -26.07
CA LYS A 261 3.65 22.54 -26.25
C LYS A 261 3.16 23.63 -25.29
N ASN A 262 1.86 23.66 -25.03
CA ASN A 262 1.21 24.59 -24.10
C ASN A 262 1.15 24.07 -22.65
N LYS A 263 1.89 23.00 -22.32
CA LYS A 263 1.95 22.39 -20.97
C LYS A 263 0.59 21.93 -20.42
N ILE A 264 -0.36 21.60 -21.30
CA ILE A 264 -1.64 20.99 -20.94
C ILE A 264 -1.51 19.48 -21.08
N LEU A 265 -1.55 18.78 -19.96
CA LEU A 265 -1.27 17.34 -19.88
C LEU A 265 -2.53 16.60 -19.41
N ILE A 266 -3.01 15.70 -20.26
CA ILE A 266 -4.23 14.93 -20.05
C ILE A 266 -3.83 13.46 -19.98
N GLN A 267 -4.10 12.86 -18.82
CA GLN A 267 -3.81 11.46 -18.56
C GLN A 267 -4.47 10.56 -19.61
N SER A 268 -3.71 9.57 -20.10
CA SER A 268 -4.14 8.64 -21.14
C SER A 268 -4.43 9.26 -22.52
N PHE A 269 -4.18 10.55 -22.72
CA PHE A 269 -4.32 11.21 -24.04
C PHE A 269 -3.00 11.76 -24.58
N ASN A 270 -2.33 12.68 -23.87
CA ASN A 270 -1.06 13.28 -24.32
C ASN A 270 0.03 13.33 -23.22
N ALA A 271 -0.27 12.96 -21.97
CA ALA A 271 0.71 12.95 -20.88
C ALA A 271 1.89 11.98 -21.11
N HIS A 272 1.69 10.90 -21.88
CA HIS A 272 2.77 9.97 -22.23
C HIS A 272 3.83 10.59 -23.16
N LEU A 273 3.51 11.70 -23.82
CA LEU A 273 4.43 12.42 -24.70
C LEU A 273 5.45 13.28 -23.93
N ILE A 274 5.37 13.36 -22.59
CA ILE A 274 6.38 14.03 -21.75
C ILE A 274 7.71 13.25 -21.77
N ILE A 275 7.68 11.97 -22.13
CA ILE A 275 8.89 11.22 -22.39
C ILE A 275 9.46 11.77 -23.71
N MET A 276 10.70 12.28 -23.68
CA MET A 276 11.50 12.83 -24.80
C MET A 276 11.51 14.37 -24.90
N GLU A 277 12.21 15.01 -23.96
CA GLU A 277 13.18 16.06 -24.34
C GLU A 277 14.58 15.41 -24.33
N GLU A 278 15.30 15.51 -25.44
CA GLU A 278 16.55 14.80 -25.80
C GLU A 278 17.79 15.10 -24.93
N GLY A 279 17.63 15.60 -23.70
CA GLY A 279 18.75 15.90 -22.78
C GLY A 279 19.04 14.80 -21.75
N ASN A 280 18.01 14.15 -21.18
CA ASN A 280 18.18 13.27 -20.00
C ASN A 280 18.15 11.76 -20.30
N LEU A 281 18.26 11.39 -21.58
CA LEU A 281 17.99 10.04 -22.09
C LEU A 281 19.05 8.97 -21.80
N THR A 282 20.11 9.25 -21.03
CA THR A 282 21.23 8.31 -20.88
C THR A 282 21.38 7.66 -19.52
N VAL A 283 20.70 8.12 -18.47
CA VAL A 283 20.86 7.52 -17.13
C VAL A 283 19.66 6.65 -16.77
N GLU A 284 18.43 7.15 -16.90
CA GLU A 284 17.26 6.41 -16.43
C GLU A 284 16.81 5.33 -17.44
N HIS A 285 16.87 5.61 -18.75
CA HIS A 285 16.65 4.58 -19.78
C HIS A 285 17.76 3.51 -19.78
N LYS A 286 19.00 3.91 -19.51
CA LYS A 286 20.11 2.96 -19.36
C LYS A 286 19.92 2.12 -18.09
N ARG A 287 19.50 2.72 -16.99
CA ARG A 287 19.18 2.02 -15.73
C ARG A 287 17.97 1.10 -15.87
N ILE A 288 16.93 1.51 -16.59
CA ILE A 288 15.77 0.67 -16.89
C ILE A 288 16.16 -0.49 -17.81
N ASN A 289 17.00 -0.27 -18.83
CA ASN A 289 17.52 -1.35 -19.66
C ASN A 289 18.46 -2.28 -18.89
N GLU A 290 19.35 -1.75 -18.05
CA GLU A 290 20.21 -2.54 -17.16
C GLU A 290 19.38 -3.36 -16.16
N GLN A 291 18.33 -2.75 -15.59
CA GLN A 291 17.38 -3.44 -14.71
C GLN A 291 16.56 -4.50 -15.47
N ASN A 292 16.16 -4.24 -16.71
CA ASN A 292 15.44 -5.21 -17.53
C ASN A 292 16.36 -6.38 -17.94
N GLU A 293 17.61 -6.10 -18.29
CA GLU A 293 18.64 -7.13 -18.54
C GLU A 293 18.96 -7.93 -17.28
N GLU A 294 18.97 -7.29 -16.10
CA GLU A 294 19.13 -7.96 -14.81
C GLU A 294 17.91 -8.80 -14.44
N ILE A 295 16.69 -8.31 -14.70
CA ILE A 295 15.44 -9.07 -14.53
C ILE A 295 15.44 -10.30 -15.44
N GLU A 296 15.85 -10.18 -16.71
CA GLU A 296 15.92 -11.32 -17.61
C GLU A 296 17.02 -12.31 -17.18
N ARG A 297 18.19 -11.84 -16.74
CA ARG A 297 19.23 -12.70 -16.15
C ARG A 297 18.76 -13.41 -14.88
N LEU A 298 18.03 -12.72 -14.01
CA LEU A 298 17.45 -13.30 -12.80
C LEU A 298 16.34 -14.30 -13.15
N ARG A 299 15.51 -14.03 -14.16
CA ARG A 299 14.50 -14.97 -14.66
C ARG A 299 15.14 -16.22 -15.24
N GLU A 300 16.21 -16.08 -16.03
CA GLU A 300 16.98 -17.22 -16.53
C GLU A 300 17.63 -17.99 -15.39
N THR A 301 18.19 -17.30 -14.39
CA THR A 301 18.80 -17.93 -13.21
C THR A 301 17.75 -18.68 -12.39
N ILE A 302 16.58 -18.09 -12.13
CA ILE A 302 15.46 -18.73 -11.45
C ILE A 302 15.00 -19.94 -12.25
N LYS A 303 14.87 -19.83 -13.57
CA LYS A 303 14.50 -20.95 -14.43
C LYS A 303 15.55 -22.07 -14.34
N ASN A 304 16.83 -21.74 -14.37
CA ASN A 304 17.92 -22.70 -14.33
C ASN A 304 18.05 -23.37 -12.94
N LEU A 305 17.88 -22.59 -11.87
CA LEU A 305 17.79 -23.09 -10.49
C LEU A 305 16.56 -23.97 -10.30
N ASN A 306 15.41 -23.60 -10.85
CA ASN A 306 14.22 -24.45 -10.80
C ASN A 306 14.42 -25.74 -11.58
N THR A 307 15.06 -25.72 -12.75
CA THR A 307 15.41 -26.96 -13.45
C THR A 307 16.44 -27.79 -12.71
N GLN A 308 17.40 -27.16 -12.01
CA GLN A 308 18.33 -27.87 -11.13
C GLN A 308 17.62 -28.43 -9.89
N ILE A 309 16.64 -27.73 -9.33
CA ILE A 309 15.81 -28.22 -8.24
C ILE A 309 14.95 -29.39 -8.72
N GLU A 310 14.34 -29.32 -9.90
CA GLU A 310 13.60 -30.43 -10.50
C GLU A 310 14.52 -31.62 -10.83
N GLN A 311 15.74 -31.36 -11.30
CA GLN A 311 16.76 -32.39 -11.50
C GLN A 311 17.21 -32.99 -10.17
N LEU A 312 17.51 -32.19 -9.16
CA LEU A 312 17.88 -32.65 -7.82
C LEU A 312 16.71 -33.34 -7.10
N GLN A 313 15.45 -32.96 -7.35
CA GLN A 313 14.25 -33.61 -6.83
C GLN A 313 13.96 -34.94 -7.55
N SER A 314 14.23 -35.01 -8.86
CA SER A 314 14.15 -36.26 -9.63
C SER A 314 15.33 -37.19 -9.34
N GLU A 315 16.49 -36.66 -9.00
CA GLU A 315 17.66 -37.41 -8.48
C GLU A 315 17.44 -37.82 -7.01
N GLN A 316 16.81 -36.97 -6.17
CA GLN A 316 16.38 -37.32 -4.80
C GLN A 316 15.18 -38.27 -4.76
N SER A 317 14.54 -38.54 -5.92
CA SER A 317 13.56 -39.63 -6.03
C SER A 317 14.23 -41.03 -6.05
N LEU A 318 15.54 -41.11 -5.78
CA LEU A 318 16.27 -42.33 -5.43
C LEU A 318 16.84 -42.26 -4.00
N GLU A 319 15.96 -42.12 -3.00
CA GLU A 319 15.85 -42.97 -1.80
C GLU A 319 14.89 -42.28 -0.81
N PRO A 320 13.82 -42.94 -0.34
CA PRO A 320 12.92 -42.33 0.62
C PRO A 320 13.68 -42.12 1.93
N VAL A 321 13.85 -40.87 2.36
CA VAL A 321 14.16 -40.56 3.76
C VAL A 321 12.93 -40.99 4.56
N LYS A 322 12.91 -42.26 4.96
CA LYS A 322 11.92 -42.77 5.90
C LYS A 322 12.10 -41.98 7.20
N SER A 323 11.22 -41.01 7.42
CA SER A 323 10.92 -40.51 8.75
C SER A 323 10.29 -41.69 9.49
N TYR A 324 11.14 -42.50 10.10
CA TYR A 324 10.69 -43.56 10.96
C TYR A 324 10.18 -42.92 12.24
N ASN A 325 8.87 -42.97 12.47
CA ASN A 325 8.34 -42.72 13.80
C ASN A 325 9.01 -43.72 14.76
N LEU A 326 9.62 -43.22 15.83
CA LEU A 326 10.40 -44.03 16.78
C LEU A 326 9.59 -45.19 17.35
N LEU A 327 8.28 -45.00 17.57
CA LEU A 327 7.41 -46.07 18.06
C LEU A 327 7.19 -47.16 17.01
N ASP A 328 7.11 -46.80 15.73
CA ASP A 328 6.94 -47.76 14.64
C ASP A 328 8.20 -48.63 14.50
N LEU A 329 9.40 -48.08 14.75
CA LEU A 329 10.65 -48.85 14.82
C LEU A 329 10.70 -49.80 16.02
N ILE A 330 10.30 -49.32 17.21
CA ILE A 330 10.38 -50.12 18.44
C ILE A 330 9.37 -51.28 18.40
N LEU A 331 8.23 -51.09 17.75
CA LEU A 331 7.16 -52.10 17.66
C LEU A 331 7.27 -53.01 16.43
N ASP A 332 8.18 -52.73 15.49
CA ASP A 332 8.39 -53.56 14.30
C ASP A 332 9.10 -54.88 14.64
N SER A 333 8.30 -55.94 14.84
CA SER A 333 8.82 -57.28 15.12
C SER A 333 9.42 -58.00 13.89
N THR A 334 9.47 -57.35 12.72
CA THR A 334 10.03 -57.93 11.50
C THR A 334 11.50 -57.57 11.28
N ASP A 335 11.99 -56.49 11.90
CA ASP A 335 13.42 -56.09 11.88
C ASP A 335 14.21 -56.74 13.05
N ASN A 336 14.58 -58.01 12.87
CA ASN A 336 15.22 -58.83 13.90
C ASN A 336 16.58 -58.31 14.41
N GLU A 337 17.23 -57.35 13.74
CA GLU A 337 18.51 -56.79 14.21
C GLU A 337 18.32 -55.64 15.21
N ARG A 338 17.21 -54.88 15.10
CA ARG A 338 16.95 -53.69 15.91
C ARG A 338 15.73 -53.81 16.80
N TYR A 339 14.94 -54.87 16.64
CA TYR A 339 13.78 -55.14 17.47
C TYR A 339 14.19 -55.52 18.90
N ALA A 340 13.75 -54.70 19.86
CA ALA A 340 13.97 -54.91 21.29
C ALA A 340 12.66 -55.42 21.95
N PRO A 341 12.43 -56.74 22.02
CA PRO A 341 11.14 -57.31 22.41
C PRO A 341 10.69 -56.87 23.81
N ASP A 342 11.60 -56.84 24.80
CA ASP A 342 11.24 -56.41 26.16
C ASP A 342 10.83 -54.93 26.24
N LEU A 343 11.43 -54.07 25.41
CA LEU A 343 11.05 -52.67 25.35
C LEU A 343 9.68 -52.50 24.69
N ALA A 344 9.44 -53.20 23.59
CA ALA A 344 8.14 -53.23 22.91
C ALA A 344 7.04 -53.73 23.87
N TYR A 345 7.29 -54.83 24.58
CA TYR A 345 6.35 -55.38 25.57
C TYR A 345 6.14 -54.43 26.75
N ALA A 346 7.17 -53.73 27.23
CA ALA A 346 7.01 -52.76 28.31
C ALA A 346 6.08 -51.59 27.92
N ILE A 347 6.24 -51.08 26.69
CA ILE A 347 5.40 -50.00 26.15
C ILE A 347 3.95 -50.47 26.00
N GLN A 348 3.74 -51.62 25.35
CA GLN A 348 2.40 -52.20 25.16
C GLN A 348 1.74 -52.57 26.49
N LEU A 349 2.50 -53.07 27.46
CA LEU A 349 2.00 -53.37 28.80
C LEU A 349 1.52 -52.10 29.51
N TRP A 350 2.33 -51.02 29.50
CA TRP A 350 1.96 -49.75 30.10
C TRP A 350 0.68 -49.18 29.49
N GLU A 351 0.59 -49.18 28.16
CA GLU A 351 -0.60 -48.77 27.43
C GLU A 351 -1.83 -49.62 27.81
N SER A 352 -1.67 -50.94 27.92
CA SER A 352 -2.77 -51.84 28.29
C SER A 352 -3.30 -51.60 29.71
N VAL A 353 -2.40 -51.36 30.67
CA VAL A 353 -2.75 -51.30 32.09
C VAL A 353 -3.29 -49.93 32.49
N TYR A 354 -2.75 -48.86 31.90
CA TYR A 354 -3.00 -47.49 32.35
C TYR A 354 -3.72 -46.61 31.33
N VAL A 355 -3.61 -46.87 30.03
CA VAL A 355 -4.26 -46.06 28.99
C VAL A 355 -5.59 -46.68 28.58
N THR A 356 -5.59 -47.95 28.18
CA THR A 356 -6.78 -48.60 27.61
C THR A 356 -7.71 -49.21 28.66
N ASN A 357 -7.21 -49.64 29.83
CA ASN A 357 -8.05 -50.24 30.88
C ASN A 357 -7.68 -49.80 32.33
N PRO A 358 -7.94 -48.53 32.70
CA PRO A 358 -7.44 -47.91 33.93
C PRO A 358 -8.16 -48.36 35.23
N LYS A 359 -9.02 -49.39 35.21
CA LYS A 359 -9.79 -49.84 36.41
C LYS A 359 -8.89 -50.08 37.64
N SER A 360 -9.37 -49.80 38.85
CA SER A 360 -8.57 -49.96 40.08
C SER A 360 -8.17 -51.41 40.33
N GLY A 361 -6.87 -51.67 40.44
CA GLY A 361 -6.29 -52.96 40.81
C GLY A 361 -4.78 -52.84 41.01
N LYS A 362 -4.17 -53.76 41.78
CA LYS A 362 -2.72 -53.75 41.98
C LYS A 362 -2.02 -54.02 40.65
N HIS A 363 -1.10 -53.11 40.25
CA HIS A 363 -0.27 -53.23 39.03
C HIS A 363 0.28 -54.64 38.85
N SER A 364 0.86 -55.21 39.91
CA SER A 364 1.53 -56.50 39.85
C SER A 364 0.65 -57.65 39.37
N ASN A 365 -0.64 -57.66 39.73
CA ASN A 365 -1.54 -58.72 39.27
C ASN A 365 -1.94 -58.50 37.81
N LYS A 366 -2.24 -57.25 37.42
CA LYS A 366 -2.58 -56.91 36.03
C LYS A 366 -1.42 -57.18 35.08
N ALA A 367 -0.22 -56.76 35.46
CA ALA A 367 0.99 -56.96 34.68
C ALA A 367 1.27 -58.45 34.47
N ASN A 368 1.25 -59.26 35.53
CA ASN A 368 1.47 -60.70 35.40
C ASN A 368 0.46 -61.38 34.47
N ILE A 369 -0.83 -61.04 34.57
CA ILE A 369 -1.88 -61.60 33.71
C ILE A 369 -1.65 -61.19 32.25
N TRP A 370 -1.34 -59.92 32.00
CA TRP A 370 -1.11 -59.44 30.64
C TRP A 370 0.14 -60.07 30.03
N ILE A 371 1.24 -60.14 30.78
CA ILE A 371 2.51 -60.74 30.35
C ILE A 371 2.27 -62.20 29.93
N LYS A 372 1.60 -62.99 30.78
CA LYS A 372 1.28 -64.40 30.50
C LYS A 372 0.54 -64.61 29.17
N ASN A 373 -0.32 -63.65 28.82
CA ASN A 373 -1.24 -63.80 27.69
C ASN A 373 -0.72 -63.20 26.38
N ASN A 374 0.23 -62.27 26.45
CA ASN A 374 0.65 -61.46 25.28
C ASN A 374 2.15 -61.54 24.98
N THR A 375 2.93 -62.22 25.81
CA THR A 375 4.36 -62.44 25.59
C THR A 375 4.70 -63.93 25.77
N PRO A 376 5.89 -64.40 25.37
CA PRO A 376 6.30 -65.79 25.59
C PRO A 376 6.68 -66.09 27.07
N TYR A 377 6.53 -65.14 27.99
CA TYR A 377 6.91 -65.30 29.40
C TYR A 377 5.78 -65.91 30.22
N SER A 378 6.13 -66.62 31.30
CA SER A 378 5.15 -67.41 32.05
C SER A 378 4.12 -66.57 32.82
N GLY A 379 4.45 -65.31 33.11
CA GLY A 379 3.66 -64.43 33.97
C GLY A 379 3.74 -64.76 35.46
N ASP A 380 4.61 -65.70 35.84
CA ASP A 380 4.83 -66.07 37.23
C ASP A 380 5.62 -64.99 37.97
N ARG A 381 5.33 -64.81 39.26
CA ARG A 381 5.92 -63.72 40.06
C ARG A 381 7.44 -63.80 40.18
N ASP A 382 7.97 -65.01 40.16
CA ASP A 382 9.37 -65.34 40.39
C ASP A 382 10.15 -65.57 39.08
N ASP A 383 9.46 -65.59 37.93
CA ASP A 383 10.13 -65.59 36.64
C ASP A 383 10.88 -64.26 36.44
N THR A 384 12.15 -64.37 36.05
CA THR A 384 13.05 -63.22 36.01
C THR A 384 12.63 -62.21 34.95
N TYR A 385 12.17 -62.67 33.79
CA TYR A 385 11.74 -61.81 32.68
C TYR A 385 10.42 -61.11 33.01
N THR A 386 9.46 -61.85 33.55
CA THR A 386 8.18 -61.32 34.05
C THR A 386 8.39 -60.26 35.12
N ARG A 387 9.27 -60.52 36.10
CA ARG A 387 9.59 -59.55 37.17
C ARG A 387 10.19 -58.28 36.59
N ARG A 388 11.15 -58.38 35.66
CA ARG A 388 11.79 -57.21 35.03
C ARG A 388 10.79 -56.32 34.30
N LEU A 389 9.93 -56.90 33.46
CA LEU A 389 8.90 -56.14 32.74
C LEU A 389 7.92 -55.46 33.70
N ARG A 390 7.47 -56.20 34.73
CA ARG A 390 6.57 -55.64 35.75
C ARG A 390 7.21 -54.48 36.51
N ASP A 391 8.47 -54.59 36.87
CA ASP A 391 9.15 -53.60 37.71
C ASP A 391 9.49 -52.32 36.92
N ILE A 392 9.88 -52.45 35.64
CA ILE A 392 10.11 -51.31 34.73
C ILE A 392 8.81 -50.56 34.45
N THR A 393 7.69 -51.28 34.31
CA THR A 393 6.36 -50.69 34.06
C THR A 393 5.60 -50.35 35.33
N SER A 394 6.20 -50.51 36.51
CA SER A 394 5.54 -50.12 37.77
C SER A 394 5.53 -48.60 37.91
N PRO A 395 4.38 -47.96 38.17
CA PRO A 395 4.32 -46.51 38.35
C PRO A 395 5.01 -46.11 39.66
N LEU A 396 5.47 -44.87 39.72
CA LEU A 396 6.22 -44.33 40.86
C LEU A 396 5.53 -44.58 42.21
N ILE A 397 4.20 -44.45 42.28
CA ILE A 397 3.43 -44.69 43.51
C ILE A 397 3.66 -46.10 44.09
N GLY A 398 3.85 -47.10 43.22
CA GLY A 398 4.08 -48.49 43.58
C GLY A 398 5.53 -48.85 43.89
N TRP A 399 6.47 -47.91 43.78
CA TRP A 399 7.88 -48.15 44.10
C TRP A 399 8.11 -48.19 45.60
N HIS A 400 9.11 -48.96 46.04
CA HIS A 400 9.56 -48.97 47.43
C HIS A 400 10.13 -47.59 47.84
N ASP A 401 9.89 -47.18 49.07
CA ASP A 401 10.22 -45.82 49.53
C ASP A 401 11.72 -45.52 49.46
N ASP A 402 12.57 -46.51 49.69
CA ASP A 402 14.02 -46.34 49.55
C ASP A 402 14.44 -46.01 48.11
N ARG A 403 13.79 -46.61 47.11
CA ARG A 403 14.02 -46.28 45.69
C ARG A 403 13.46 -44.90 45.34
N LYS A 404 12.32 -44.52 45.92
CA LYS A 404 11.73 -43.18 45.72
C LYS A 404 12.65 -42.09 46.27
N LYS A 405 13.25 -42.29 47.46
CA LYS A 405 14.17 -41.33 48.10
C LYS A 405 15.40 -41.02 47.24
N LEU A 406 15.89 -41.98 46.45
CA LEU A 406 17.01 -41.76 45.52
C LEU A 406 16.69 -40.74 44.43
N LEU A 407 15.41 -40.52 44.09
CA LEU A 407 14.99 -39.53 43.10
C LEU A 407 14.70 -38.15 43.70
N ILE A 408 14.57 -38.04 45.03
CA ILE A 408 14.26 -36.78 45.73
C ILE A 408 15.54 -36.07 46.20
N ASN A 409 16.65 -36.80 46.35
CA ASN A 409 17.94 -36.26 46.78
C ASN A 409 18.88 -35.89 45.61
N ASN A 410 18.34 -35.60 44.42
CA ASN A 410 19.08 -35.03 43.29
C ASN A 410 18.48 -33.68 42.89
#